data_AF-U3JCC9-F1
#
_entry.id   AF-U3JCC9-F1
#
_cell.length_a   1.000
_cell.length_b   1.000
_cell.length_c   1.000
_cell.angle_alpha   90.00
_cell.angle_beta   90.00
_cell.angle_gamma   90.00
#
_symmetry.space_group_name_H-M   'P 1'
#
loop_
_entity.id
_entity.type
_entity.pdbx_description
1 polymer ?
#
loop_
_entity_poly.entity_id
_entity_poly.type
_entity_poly.pdbx_seq_one_letter_code
_entity_poly.pdbx_strand_id
1 'polypeptide(L)'
;MWLYVVASLLGLFLLRRWHRERQTVPRLSEKHVLITGCDSGFGSLLARQLDARGLRVLAACLTEAGAAQLRAATSNRLQTVLLDVTSSKSIADVTAWVRERVGDQGLWGLVNNAGIAIPTAPNEWLTKEDFVKVLNVNLVGLVEVTLSLLPLLRRARGRVVNVASVMGRVSCFGGGYCISKYGVEAFSDSLRRELRPFGVRVSIIEPGGFQTGITDPAPLVKGFVDLWERLPAEAQAAYGRGGGGGGGGGGGGGPRRPTAATTWTNVSPSPHRTITPGDPTSTGLNPFCPPRRQEHHPAASPEQLPPVACHPCHDTRAAVPLPPQPLRRGLGCPAHLRAPQLLPGLAV
;
A
#
# COMPACT_ATOMS: atom_id res chain seq x y z
N MET A 1 -31.73 -32.80 -12.70
CA MET A 1 -30.77 -32.90 -11.57
C MET A 1 -29.75 -31.75 -11.57
N TRP A 2 -28.89 -31.61 -12.58
CA TRP A 2 -27.83 -30.60 -12.64
C TRP A 2 -28.25 -29.14 -12.37
N LEU A 3 -29.41 -28.69 -12.88
CA LEU A 3 -29.92 -27.33 -12.63
C LEU A 3 -30.07 -27.02 -11.13
N TYR A 4 -30.54 -27.97 -10.31
CA TYR A 4 -30.67 -27.78 -8.86
C TYR A 4 -29.31 -27.75 -8.15
N VAL A 5 -28.33 -28.51 -8.65
CA VAL A 5 -26.94 -28.47 -8.13
C VAL A 5 -26.30 -27.12 -8.42
N VAL A 6 -26.42 -26.63 -9.66
CA VAL A 6 -25.90 -25.30 -10.06
C VAL A 6 -26.60 -24.18 -9.28
N ALA A 7 -27.93 -24.22 -9.16
CA ALA A 7 -28.70 -23.23 -8.40
C ALA A 7 -28.33 -23.25 -6.91
N SER A 8 -28.15 -24.43 -6.30
CA SER A 8 -27.72 -24.56 -4.91
C SER A 8 -26.30 -24.03 -4.68
N LEU A 9 -25.36 -24.34 -5.59
CA LEU A 9 -23.99 -23.83 -5.52
C LEU A 9 -23.93 -22.31 -5.71
N LEU A 10 -24.72 -21.76 -6.64
CA LEU A 10 -24.84 -20.32 -6.84
C LEU A 10 -25.48 -19.63 -5.62
N GLY A 11 -26.56 -20.20 -5.06
CA GLY A 11 -27.20 -19.72 -3.83
C GLY A 11 -26.24 -19.72 -2.64
N LEU A 12 -25.48 -20.81 -2.44
CA LEU A 12 -24.46 -20.90 -1.41
C LEU A 12 -23.32 -19.88 -1.63
N PHE A 13 -22.88 -19.67 -2.87
CA PHE A 13 -21.88 -18.67 -3.23
C PHE A 13 -22.37 -17.25 -2.91
N LEU A 14 -23.60 -16.90 -3.32
CA LEU A 14 -24.21 -15.60 -3.06
C LEU A 14 -24.43 -15.37 -1.55
N LEU A 15 -24.91 -16.36 -0.81
CA LEU A 15 -25.08 -16.29 0.65
C LEU A 15 -23.72 -16.13 1.35
N ARG A 16 -22.71 -16.89 0.95
CA ARG A 16 -21.34 -16.79 1.49
C ARG A 16 -20.71 -15.43 1.17
N ARG A 17 -20.97 -14.88 -0.03
CA ARG A 17 -20.54 -13.55 -0.45
C ARG A 17 -21.20 -12.48 0.41
N TRP A 18 -22.52 -12.49 0.50
CA TRP A 18 -23.32 -11.56 1.33
C TRP A 18 -22.88 -11.58 2.79
N HIS A 19 -22.66 -12.78 3.37
CA HIS A 19 -22.17 -12.93 4.73
C HIS A 19 -20.76 -12.33 4.91
N ARG A 20 -19.84 -12.52 3.94
CA ARG A 20 -18.50 -11.92 3.97
C ARG A 20 -18.55 -10.39 3.82
N GLU A 21 -19.39 -9.86 2.94
CA GLU A 21 -19.55 -8.43 2.71
C GLU A 21 -20.19 -7.72 3.92
N ARG A 22 -21.04 -8.41 4.69
CA ARG A 22 -21.62 -7.91 5.94
C ARG A 22 -20.75 -8.07 7.20
N GLN A 23 -19.53 -8.60 7.11
CA GLN A 23 -18.65 -8.70 8.28
C GLN A 23 -18.14 -7.32 8.72
N THR A 24 -18.79 -6.73 9.71
CA THR A 24 -18.30 -5.54 10.41
C THR A 24 -17.14 -5.91 11.33
N VAL A 25 -16.16 -5.01 11.47
CA VAL A 25 -15.08 -5.17 12.44
C VAL A 25 -15.59 -4.63 13.79
N PRO A 26 -15.64 -5.44 14.87
CA PRO A 26 -16.06 -4.94 16.17
C PRO A 26 -15.00 -4.00 16.76
N ARG A 27 -15.46 -2.96 17.46
CA ARG A 27 -14.62 -1.97 18.18
C ARG A 27 -13.54 -1.32 17.30
N LEU A 28 -13.93 -0.84 16.11
CA LEU A 28 -13.06 -0.14 15.15
C LEU A 28 -12.29 1.04 15.77
N SER A 29 -12.91 1.79 16.68
CA SER A 29 -12.34 2.95 17.36
C SER A 29 -11.24 2.65 18.39
N GLU A 30 -11.02 1.37 18.69
CA GLU A 30 -9.89 0.89 19.50
C GLU A 30 -8.74 0.36 18.64
N LYS A 31 -8.92 0.23 17.32
CA LYS A 31 -7.94 -0.37 16.43
C LYS A 31 -6.97 0.67 15.90
N HIS A 32 -5.69 0.42 16.16
CA HIS A 32 -4.58 1.22 15.64
C HIS A 32 -4.10 0.65 14.29
N VAL A 33 -3.92 1.54 13.31
CA VAL A 33 -3.34 1.23 11.99
C VAL A 33 -2.15 2.14 11.74
N LEU A 34 -0.97 1.59 11.46
CA LEU A 34 0.19 2.33 10.94
C LEU A 34 0.15 2.32 9.41
N ILE A 35 0.35 3.47 8.79
CA ILE A 35 0.46 3.63 7.34
C ILE A 35 1.77 4.37 7.04
N THR A 36 2.59 3.87 6.13
CA THR A 36 3.84 4.55 5.69
C THR A 36 3.64 5.34 4.40
N GLY A 37 4.35 6.47 4.25
CA GLY A 37 4.25 7.33 3.05
C GLY A 37 2.93 8.09 2.98
N CYS A 38 2.54 8.73 4.08
CA CYS A 38 1.27 9.45 4.19
C CYS A 38 1.28 10.89 3.66
N ASP A 39 2.40 11.38 3.14
CA ASP A 39 2.58 12.74 2.62
C ASP A 39 1.60 13.09 1.49
N SER A 40 1.28 12.13 0.63
CA SER A 40 0.36 12.31 -0.52
C SER A 40 -0.25 10.99 -0.99
N GLY A 41 -1.00 11.03 -2.10
CA GLY A 41 -1.47 9.85 -2.83
C GLY A 41 -2.28 8.86 -1.97
N PHE A 42 -2.07 7.56 -2.21
CA PHE A 42 -2.82 6.49 -1.55
C PHE A 42 -2.68 6.50 -0.02
N GLY A 43 -1.48 6.77 0.51
CA GLY A 43 -1.23 6.81 1.96
C GLY A 43 -2.06 7.89 2.65
N SER A 44 -2.01 9.12 2.14
CA SER A 44 -2.81 10.25 2.64
C SER A 44 -4.32 9.99 2.53
N LEU A 45 -4.78 9.53 1.36
CA LEU A 45 -6.20 9.22 1.13
C LEU A 45 -6.72 8.11 2.05
N LEU A 46 -5.95 7.03 2.23
CA LEU A 46 -6.29 5.93 3.14
C LEU A 46 -6.32 6.40 4.59
N ALA A 47 -5.34 7.21 5.01
CA ALA A 47 -5.27 7.74 6.37
C ALA A 47 -6.52 8.57 6.72
N ARG A 48 -6.90 9.51 5.85
CA ARG A 48 -8.14 10.30 5.97
C ARG A 48 -9.39 9.41 5.98
N GLN A 49 -9.43 8.39 5.13
CA GLN A 49 -10.59 7.51 5.02
C GLN A 49 -10.76 6.57 6.24
N LEU A 50 -9.67 6.14 6.87
CA LEU A 50 -9.74 5.34 8.09
C LEU A 50 -10.08 6.18 9.32
N ASP A 51 -9.56 7.41 9.41
CA ASP A 51 -9.93 8.38 10.45
C ASP A 51 -11.42 8.76 10.39
N ALA A 52 -11.95 9.02 9.18
CA ALA A 52 -13.37 9.26 8.95
C ALA A 52 -14.27 8.06 9.33
N ARG A 53 -13.74 6.82 9.25
CA ARG A 53 -14.39 5.60 9.74
C ARG A 53 -14.17 5.32 11.22
N GLY A 54 -13.50 6.22 11.93
CA GLY A 54 -13.34 6.18 13.37
C GLY A 54 -12.15 5.38 13.91
N LEU A 55 -11.28 4.83 13.05
CA LEU A 55 -10.08 4.13 13.51
C LEU A 55 -9.05 5.10 14.09
N ARG A 56 -8.10 4.57 14.88
CA ARG A 56 -6.94 5.32 15.33
C ARG A 56 -5.82 5.16 14.30
N VAL A 57 -5.46 6.23 13.62
CA VAL A 57 -4.52 6.20 12.51
C VAL A 57 -3.17 6.75 12.94
N LEU A 58 -2.14 5.94 12.78
CA LEU A 58 -0.75 6.33 12.95
C LEU A 58 -0.20 6.58 11.54
N ALA A 59 -0.02 7.85 11.17
CA ALA A 59 0.31 8.25 9.80
C ALA A 59 1.78 8.65 9.70
N ALA A 60 2.60 7.77 9.15
CA ALA A 60 4.03 8.01 9.00
C ALA A 60 4.31 8.75 7.68
N CYS A 61 4.83 9.98 7.78
CA CYS A 61 5.17 10.86 6.66
C CYS A 61 6.69 11.03 6.57
N LEU A 62 7.22 11.27 5.37
CA LEU A 62 8.64 11.61 5.19
C LEU A 62 8.91 13.08 5.52
N THR A 63 7.92 13.96 5.30
CA THR A 63 8.06 15.41 5.40
C THR A 63 7.15 16.01 6.48
N GLU A 64 7.65 17.04 7.17
CA GLU A 64 6.86 17.80 8.15
C GLU A 64 5.70 18.56 7.48
N ALA A 65 5.87 19.01 6.23
CA ALA A 65 4.81 19.62 5.45
C ALA A 65 3.63 18.66 5.19
N GLY A 66 3.91 17.43 4.73
CA GLY A 66 2.89 16.39 4.55
C GLY A 66 2.22 16.00 5.87
N ALA A 67 3.00 15.88 6.95
CA ALA A 67 2.49 15.61 8.29
C ALA A 67 1.56 16.73 8.80
N ALA A 68 1.92 18.00 8.60
CA ALA A 68 1.12 19.14 9.02
C ALA A 68 -0.19 19.27 8.22
N GLN A 69 -0.13 19.10 6.89
CA GLN A 69 -1.31 19.10 6.02
C GLN A 69 -2.28 17.98 6.39
N LEU A 70 -1.78 16.76 6.65
CA LEU A 70 -2.63 15.64 7.04
C LEU A 70 -3.27 15.84 8.41
N ARG A 71 -2.53 16.36 9.40
CA ARG A 71 -3.07 16.76 10.72
C ARG A 71 -4.18 17.79 10.60
N ALA A 72 -3.98 18.84 9.79
CA ALA A 72 -4.97 19.90 9.60
C ALA A 72 -6.28 19.41 8.94
N ALA A 73 -6.21 18.30 8.19
CA ALA A 73 -7.34 17.75 7.43
C ALA A 73 -8.03 16.53 8.10
N THR A 74 -7.71 16.20 9.36
CA THR A 74 -8.20 14.99 10.05
C THR A 74 -8.46 15.19 11.55
N SER A 75 -9.08 14.19 12.20
CA SER A 75 -9.44 14.25 13.61
C SER A 75 -8.27 13.94 14.55
N ASN A 76 -8.46 14.19 15.85
CA ASN A 76 -7.48 13.86 16.90
C ASN A 76 -7.16 12.36 17.05
N ARG A 77 -7.91 11.47 16.38
CA ARG A 77 -7.60 10.03 16.30
C ARG A 77 -6.50 9.71 15.29
N LEU A 78 -6.19 10.62 14.38
CA LEU A 78 -5.04 10.55 13.52
C LEU A 78 -3.85 11.26 14.18
N GLN A 79 -2.74 10.55 14.31
CA GLN A 79 -1.48 11.09 14.80
C GLN A 79 -0.40 10.87 13.75
N THR A 80 0.31 11.93 13.37
CA THR A 80 1.42 11.84 12.42
C THR A 80 2.75 11.65 13.12
N VAL A 81 3.66 10.94 12.46
CA VAL A 81 5.06 10.80 12.88
C VAL A 81 5.97 10.91 11.65
N LEU A 82 7.19 11.42 11.82
CA LEU A 82 8.19 11.43 10.75
C LEU A 82 8.87 10.06 10.65
N LEU A 83 8.94 9.51 9.44
CA LEU A 83 9.56 8.22 9.13
C LEU A 83 10.33 8.29 7.81
N ASP A 84 11.65 8.12 7.89
CA ASP A 84 12.46 7.73 6.74
C ASP A 84 12.66 6.21 6.78
N VAL A 85 12.05 5.50 5.82
CA VAL A 85 12.14 4.04 5.70
C VAL A 85 13.53 3.56 5.26
N THR A 86 14.44 4.46 4.90
CA THR A 86 15.85 4.12 4.61
C THR A 86 16.77 4.24 5.83
N SER A 87 16.25 4.75 6.95
CA SER A 87 17.01 5.00 8.17
C SER A 87 16.55 4.08 9.30
N SER A 88 17.36 3.06 9.62
CA SER A 88 17.08 2.11 10.71
C SER A 88 16.87 2.81 12.07
N LYS A 89 17.53 3.96 12.29
CA LYS A 89 17.26 4.79 13.47
C LYS A 89 15.84 5.35 13.45
N SER A 90 15.40 5.93 12.33
CA SER A 90 14.04 6.45 12.19
C SER A 90 12.99 5.34 12.36
N ILE A 91 13.25 4.14 11.82
CA ILE A 91 12.40 2.96 11.99
C ILE A 91 12.33 2.54 13.47
N ALA A 92 13.45 2.52 14.19
CA ALA A 92 13.51 2.19 15.61
C ALA A 92 12.75 3.21 16.48
N ASP A 93 12.97 4.51 16.25
CA ASP A 93 12.32 5.61 16.96
C ASP A 93 10.80 5.55 16.74
N VAL A 94 10.34 5.37 15.50
CA VAL A 94 8.92 5.19 15.17
C VAL A 94 8.35 3.89 15.77
N THR A 95 9.12 2.80 15.80
CA THR A 95 8.69 1.53 16.41
C THR A 95 8.45 1.69 17.92
N ALA A 96 9.29 2.45 18.61
CA ALA A 96 9.10 2.79 20.02
C ALA A 96 7.84 3.67 20.23
N TRP A 97 7.69 4.72 19.41
CA TRP A 97 6.53 5.63 19.42
C TRP A 97 5.20 4.91 19.13
N VAL A 98 5.20 3.92 18.21
CA VAL A 98 4.04 3.07 17.94
C VAL A 98 3.75 2.15 19.12
N ARG A 99 4.78 1.52 19.72
CA ARG A 99 4.64 0.62 20.88
C ARG A 99 3.95 1.31 22.05
N GLU A 100 4.32 2.55 22.35
CA GLU A 100 3.69 3.40 23.37
C GLU A 100 2.18 3.56 23.12
N ARG A 101 1.78 3.90 21.88
CA ARG A 101 0.39 4.20 21.51
C ARG A 101 -0.53 2.98 21.46
N VAL A 102 -0.01 1.85 20.99
CA VAL A 102 -0.82 0.61 20.87
C VAL A 102 -0.89 -0.18 22.16
N GLY A 103 0.08 -0.02 23.06
CA GLY A 103 0.18 -0.73 24.33
C GLY A 103 -0.04 -2.24 24.22
N ASP A 104 -0.85 -2.79 25.11
CA ASP A 104 -1.16 -4.24 25.13
C ASP A 104 -2.22 -4.69 24.12
N GLN A 105 -2.89 -3.76 23.43
CA GLN A 105 -3.76 -4.11 22.29
C GLN A 105 -2.94 -4.53 21.06
N GLY A 106 -1.71 -4.02 20.92
CA GLY A 106 -0.86 -4.25 19.75
C GLY A 106 -1.36 -3.55 18.47
N LEU A 107 -0.63 -3.74 17.37
CA LEU A 107 -0.89 -3.08 16.10
C LEU A 107 -1.88 -3.90 15.27
N TRP A 108 -3.11 -3.40 15.08
CA TRP A 108 -4.15 -4.14 14.35
C TRP A 108 -3.94 -4.14 12.83
N GLY A 109 -3.29 -3.09 12.29
CA GLY A 109 -2.90 -3.02 10.89
C GLY A 109 -1.57 -2.30 10.66
N LEU A 110 -0.79 -2.84 9.72
CA LEU A 110 0.34 -2.17 9.08
C LEU A 110 0.02 -2.06 7.59
N VAL A 111 0.18 -0.87 7.02
CA VAL A 111 0.08 -0.62 5.57
C VAL A 111 1.40 -0.04 5.11
N ASN A 112 2.20 -0.88 4.44
CA ASN A 112 3.45 -0.45 3.83
C ASN A 112 3.14 0.13 2.44
N ASN A 113 3.13 1.46 2.37
CA ASN A 113 2.76 2.23 1.19
C ASN A 113 3.88 3.17 0.70
N ALA A 114 4.86 3.51 1.55
CA ALA A 114 6.01 4.32 1.15
C ALA A 114 6.73 3.72 -0.08
N GLY A 115 7.03 4.57 -1.06
CA GLY A 115 7.72 4.13 -2.27
C GLY A 115 8.00 5.26 -3.27
N ILE A 116 9.00 5.05 -4.11
CA ILE A 116 9.43 5.92 -5.21
C ILE A 116 9.57 5.12 -6.51
N ALA A 117 9.42 5.78 -7.67
CA ALA A 117 9.73 5.20 -8.98
C ALA A 117 10.94 5.84 -9.68
N ILE A 118 11.45 6.95 -9.16
CA ILE A 118 12.60 7.66 -9.75
C ILE A 118 13.84 7.36 -8.90
N PRO A 119 15.00 7.03 -9.51
CA PRO A 119 15.29 6.98 -10.95
C PRO A 119 14.69 5.77 -11.69
N THR A 120 14.25 6.01 -12.94
CA THR A 120 13.79 5.01 -13.92
C THR A 120 14.15 5.50 -15.32
N ALA A 121 14.79 4.64 -16.12
CA ALA A 121 15.25 4.84 -17.50
C ALA A 121 15.64 3.46 -18.09
N PRO A 122 16.08 3.34 -19.36
CA PRO A 122 16.75 2.13 -19.83
C PRO A 122 17.90 1.71 -18.90
N ASN A 123 18.07 0.40 -18.66
CA ASN A 123 18.95 -0.11 -17.60
C ASN A 123 20.41 0.34 -17.73
N GLU A 124 20.90 0.52 -18.96
CA GLU A 124 22.26 0.97 -19.26
C GLU A 124 22.51 2.43 -18.84
N TRP A 125 21.46 3.24 -18.65
CA TRP A 125 21.57 4.63 -18.22
C TRP A 125 21.72 4.79 -16.70
N LEU A 126 21.57 3.69 -15.95
CA LEU A 126 21.44 3.68 -14.50
C LEU A 126 22.67 3.04 -13.86
N THR A 127 23.20 3.69 -12.81
CA THR A 127 24.26 3.09 -12.00
C THR A 127 23.66 2.17 -10.93
N LYS A 128 24.50 1.34 -10.31
CA LYS A 128 24.11 0.49 -9.17
C LYS A 128 23.37 1.30 -8.09
N GLU A 129 23.79 2.53 -7.82
CA GLU A 129 23.25 3.42 -6.80
C GLU A 129 21.83 3.87 -7.14
N ASP A 130 21.50 4.05 -8.43
CA ASP A 130 20.13 4.33 -8.89
C ASP A 130 19.19 3.17 -8.55
N PHE A 131 19.62 1.92 -8.79
CA PHE A 131 18.86 0.72 -8.40
C PHE A 131 18.74 0.60 -6.87
N VAL A 132 19.86 0.72 -6.15
CA VAL A 132 19.90 0.60 -4.68
C VAL A 132 19.03 1.66 -4.01
N LYS A 133 18.98 2.89 -4.52
CA LYS A 133 18.10 3.95 -4.00
C LYS A 133 16.62 3.54 -4.01
N VAL A 134 16.13 3.00 -5.12
CA VAL A 134 14.72 2.56 -5.24
C VAL A 134 14.47 1.31 -4.40
N LEU A 135 15.40 0.35 -4.39
CA LEU A 135 15.31 -0.88 -3.59
C LEU A 135 15.30 -0.59 -2.08
N ASN A 136 16.12 0.35 -1.61
CA ASN A 136 16.20 0.72 -0.20
C ASN A 136 14.86 1.28 0.32
N VAL A 137 14.19 2.14 -0.45
CA VAL A 137 12.88 2.68 -0.07
C VAL A 137 11.78 1.62 -0.21
N ASN A 138 11.65 1.01 -1.40
CA ASN A 138 10.47 0.24 -1.76
C ASN A 138 10.46 -1.19 -1.20
N LEU A 139 11.65 -1.76 -0.94
CA LEU A 139 11.81 -3.16 -0.56
C LEU A 139 12.49 -3.28 0.80
N VAL A 140 13.74 -2.82 0.95
CA VAL A 140 14.52 -3.05 2.19
C VAL A 140 13.87 -2.34 3.38
N GLY A 141 13.50 -1.07 3.24
CA GLY A 141 12.76 -0.32 4.26
C GLY A 141 11.39 -0.90 4.59
N LEU A 142 10.68 -1.42 3.59
CA LEU A 142 9.42 -2.14 3.79
C LEU A 142 9.63 -3.41 4.63
N VAL A 143 10.69 -4.18 4.35
CA VAL A 143 11.06 -5.36 5.13
C VAL A 143 11.41 -4.95 6.57
N GLU A 144 12.29 -3.97 6.77
CA GLU A 144 12.76 -3.56 8.10
C GLU A 144 11.62 -3.00 8.98
N VAL A 145 10.76 -2.14 8.43
CA VAL A 145 9.55 -1.66 9.13
C VAL A 145 8.63 -2.82 9.51
N THR A 146 8.43 -3.77 8.60
CA THR A 146 7.57 -4.93 8.86
C THR A 146 8.14 -5.79 9.99
N LEU A 147 9.42 -6.17 9.92
CA LEU A 147 10.11 -6.98 10.91
C LEU A 147 10.10 -6.33 12.30
N SER A 148 10.37 -5.02 12.37
CA SER A 148 10.37 -4.23 13.61
C SER A 148 9.01 -4.22 14.32
N LEU A 149 7.91 -4.29 13.54
CA LEU A 149 6.53 -4.25 14.05
C LEU A 149 5.90 -5.64 14.23
N LEU A 150 6.53 -6.73 13.79
CA LEU A 150 6.00 -8.10 13.96
C LEU A 150 5.60 -8.47 15.39
N PRO A 151 6.31 -8.07 16.47
CA PRO A 151 5.85 -8.35 17.83
C PRO A 151 4.47 -7.71 18.15
N LEU A 152 4.23 -6.49 17.68
CA LEU A 152 2.98 -5.76 17.90
C LEU A 152 1.85 -6.31 17.03
N LEU A 153 2.15 -6.69 15.79
CA LEU A 153 1.20 -7.33 14.87
C LEU A 153 0.75 -8.70 15.38
N ARG A 154 1.68 -9.54 15.87
CA ARG A 154 1.36 -10.85 16.47
C ARG A 154 0.48 -10.71 17.70
N ARG A 155 0.80 -9.77 18.59
CA ARG A 155 -0.01 -9.46 19.80
C ARG A 155 -1.47 -9.14 19.44
N ALA A 156 -1.70 -8.33 18.42
CA ALA A 156 -3.04 -7.94 17.98
C ALA A 156 -3.76 -8.98 17.10
N ARG A 157 -3.08 -10.06 16.67
CA ARG A 157 -3.48 -10.90 15.52
C ARG A 157 -3.86 -10.04 14.30
N GLY A 158 -3.00 -9.06 14.02
CA GLY A 158 -3.24 -7.97 13.08
C GLY A 158 -3.16 -8.36 11.61
N ARG A 159 -2.98 -7.34 10.76
CA ARG A 159 -2.81 -7.51 9.31
C ARG A 159 -1.66 -6.67 8.77
N VAL A 160 -0.94 -7.20 7.79
CA VAL A 160 0.02 -6.47 6.97
C VAL A 160 -0.58 -6.32 5.58
N VAL A 161 -0.54 -5.10 5.04
CA VAL A 161 -0.95 -4.78 3.67
C VAL A 161 0.23 -4.13 2.98
N ASN A 162 0.80 -4.82 1.99
CA ASN A 162 1.91 -4.29 1.20
C ASN A 162 1.38 -3.72 -0.11
N VAL A 163 1.71 -2.47 -0.42
CA VAL A 163 1.34 -1.82 -1.68
C VAL A 163 2.43 -2.10 -2.71
N ALA A 164 2.19 -3.13 -3.52
CA ALA A 164 3.04 -3.52 -4.63
C ALA A 164 2.72 -2.64 -5.86
N SER A 165 2.51 -3.26 -7.03
CA SER A 165 2.09 -2.65 -8.29
C SER A 165 1.76 -3.77 -9.28
N VAL A 166 1.03 -3.49 -10.35
CA VAL A 166 1.05 -4.35 -11.56
C VAL A 166 2.49 -4.60 -12.07
N MET A 167 3.43 -3.69 -11.78
CA MET A 167 4.87 -3.86 -12.05
C MET A 167 5.58 -4.89 -11.14
N GLY A 168 4.87 -5.51 -10.19
CA GLY A 168 5.31 -6.72 -9.50
C GLY A 168 4.95 -8.02 -10.24
N ARG A 169 4.19 -7.93 -11.34
CA ARG A 169 3.77 -9.07 -12.19
C ARG A 169 4.33 -9.02 -13.60
N VAL A 170 4.61 -7.82 -14.12
CA VAL A 170 5.14 -7.57 -15.46
C VAL A 170 6.14 -6.41 -15.40
N SER A 171 7.36 -6.60 -15.90
CA SER A 171 8.37 -5.54 -15.97
C SER A 171 8.24 -4.72 -17.27
N CYS A 172 7.63 -3.53 -17.21
CA CYS A 172 7.55 -2.61 -18.36
C CYS A 172 8.58 -1.47 -18.32
N PHE A 173 9.30 -1.29 -17.20
CA PHE A 173 10.26 -0.19 -17.01
C PHE A 173 11.61 -0.72 -16.54
N GLY A 174 12.69 -0.06 -16.96
CA GLY A 174 14.03 -0.29 -16.43
C GLY A 174 14.22 0.34 -15.05
N GLY A 175 15.36 0.02 -14.41
CA GLY A 175 15.69 0.49 -13.07
C GLY A 175 15.07 -0.31 -11.93
N GLY A 176 15.21 0.21 -10.71
CA GLY A 176 14.88 -0.52 -9.48
C GLY A 176 13.39 -0.70 -9.22
N TYR A 177 12.48 -0.01 -9.94
CA TYR A 177 11.06 -0.02 -9.61
C TYR A 177 10.43 -1.41 -9.76
N CYS A 178 10.47 -2.01 -10.95
CA CYS A 178 9.90 -3.34 -11.19
C CYS A 178 10.53 -4.38 -10.26
N ILE A 179 11.87 -4.39 -10.16
CA ILE A 179 12.63 -5.30 -9.28
C ILE A 179 12.14 -5.18 -7.83
N SER A 180 11.96 -3.95 -7.32
CA SER A 180 11.46 -3.73 -5.96
C SER A 180 10.04 -4.28 -5.77
N LYS A 181 9.16 -4.16 -6.76
CA LYS A 181 7.77 -4.62 -6.66
C LYS A 181 7.66 -6.15 -6.76
N TYR A 182 8.44 -6.80 -7.61
CA TYR A 182 8.59 -8.28 -7.59
C TYR A 182 9.17 -8.76 -6.24
N GLY A 183 10.14 -8.05 -5.66
CA GLY A 183 10.67 -8.34 -4.33
C GLY A 183 9.60 -8.24 -3.23
N VAL A 184 8.71 -7.25 -3.32
CA VAL A 184 7.58 -7.09 -2.39
C VAL A 184 6.57 -8.24 -2.54
N GLU A 185 6.28 -8.72 -3.75
CA GLU A 185 5.45 -9.92 -3.95
C GLU A 185 6.06 -11.14 -3.24
N ALA A 186 7.34 -11.43 -3.51
CA ALA A 186 8.06 -12.57 -2.96
C ALA A 186 8.16 -12.53 -1.42
N PHE A 187 8.55 -11.38 -0.86
CA PHE A 187 8.59 -11.17 0.59
C PHE A 187 7.23 -11.38 1.24
N SER A 188 6.17 -10.79 0.65
CA SER A 188 4.81 -10.91 1.16
C SER A 188 4.28 -12.34 1.15
N ASP A 189 4.69 -13.14 0.16
CA ASP A 189 4.27 -14.53 0.05
C ASP A 189 4.99 -15.45 1.04
N SER A 190 6.29 -15.23 1.31
CA SER A 190 6.99 -15.91 2.42
C SER A 190 6.37 -15.55 3.78
N LEU A 191 6.27 -14.24 4.04
CA LEU A 191 5.75 -13.70 5.30
C LEU A 191 4.33 -14.19 5.60
N ARG A 192 3.48 -14.35 4.57
CA ARG A 192 2.13 -14.92 4.72
C ARG A 192 2.13 -16.33 5.30
N ARG A 193 3.10 -17.17 4.92
CA ARG A 193 3.20 -18.56 5.40
C ARG A 193 3.72 -18.60 6.84
N GLU A 194 4.79 -17.84 7.11
CA GLU A 194 5.42 -17.70 8.43
C GLU A 194 4.46 -17.15 9.49
N LEU A 195 3.64 -16.15 9.13
CA LEU A 195 2.76 -15.46 10.07
C LEU A 195 1.40 -16.13 10.28
N ARG A 196 1.02 -17.09 9.43
CA ARG A 196 -0.28 -17.79 9.49
C ARG A 196 -0.54 -18.48 10.85
N PRO A 197 0.41 -19.19 11.50
CA PRO A 197 0.19 -19.81 12.82
C PRO A 197 -0.09 -18.78 13.93
N PHE A 198 0.46 -17.56 13.81
CA PHE A 198 0.22 -16.48 14.77
C PHE A 198 -1.13 -15.76 14.54
N GLY A 199 -1.85 -16.11 13.47
CA GLY A 199 -3.14 -15.50 13.10
C GLY A 199 -3.03 -14.12 12.46
N VAL A 200 -1.81 -13.66 12.12
CA VAL A 200 -1.58 -12.42 11.39
C VAL A 200 -1.79 -12.66 9.90
N ARG A 201 -2.50 -11.76 9.22
CA ARG A 201 -2.85 -11.90 7.79
C ARG A 201 -2.00 -10.97 6.94
N VAL A 202 -1.43 -11.49 5.84
CA VAL A 202 -0.63 -10.69 4.89
C VAL A 202 -1.36 -10.61 3.56
N SER A 203 -1.69 -9.39 3.15
CA SER A 203 -2.35 -9.06 1.88
C SER A 203 -1.45 -8.16 1.04
N ILE A 204 -1.63 -8.23 -0.27
CA ILE A 204 -0.92 -7.41 -1.24
C ILE A 204 -1.96 -6.65 -2.05
N ILE A 205 -1.66 -5.41 -2.39
CA ILE A 205 -2.45 -4.59 -3.31
C ILE A 205 -1.54 -4.25 -4.49
N GLU A 206 -2.00 -4.48 -5.71
CA GLU A 206 -1.27 -4.26 -6.95
C GLU A 206 -1.91 -3.10 -7.76
N PRO A 207 -1.66 -1.82 -7.46
CA PRO A 207 -2.22 -0.73 -8.24
C PRO A 207 -1.68 -0.72 -9.68
N GLY A 208 -2.55 -0.37 -10.63
CA GLY A 208 -2.20 0.01 -11.99
C GLY A 208 -1.79 1.48 -12.10
N GLY A 209 -1.99 2.08 -13.29
CA GLY A 209 -1.76 3.51 -13.53
C GLY A 209 -2.81 4.39 -12.85
N PHE A 210 -2.52 4.86 -11.64
CA PHE A 210 -3.34 5.83 -10.90
C PHE A 210 -2.61 7.17 -10.76
N GLN A 211 -3.36 8.27 -10.92
CA GLN A 211 -2.85 9.63 -10.74
C GLN A 211 -2.35 9.84 -9.30
N THR A 212 -1.03 9.80 -9.12
CA THR A 212 -0.32 10.02 -7.87
C THR A 212 1.01 10.73 -8.16
N GLY A 213 1.71 11.23 -7.13
CA GLY A 213 3.03 11.84 -7.33
C GLY A 213 4.09 10.91 -7.93
N ILE A 214 3.88 9.58 -7.87
CA ILE A 214 4.75 8.58 -8.52
C ILE A 214 4.60 8.62 -10.06
N THR A 215 3.43 9.01 -10.56
CA THR A 215 3.11 9.10 -12.00
C THR A 215 3.14 10.53 -12.52
N ASP A 216 3.62 11.50 -11.74
CA ASP A 216 3.68 12.90 -12.15
C ASP A 216 4.68 13.09 -13.32
N PRO A 217 4.23 13.58 -14.49
CA PRO A 217 5.12 13.78 -15.63
C PRO A 217 6.28 14.72 -15.36
N ALA A 218 6.14 15.73 -14.49
CA ALA A 218 7.18 16.76 -14.35
C ALA A 218 8.46 16.22 -13.67
N PRO A 219 8.41 15.54 -12.50
CA PRO A 219 9.57 14.85 -11.93
C PRO A 219 10.11 13.74 -12.84
N LEU A 220 9.25 12.98 -13.52
CA LEU A 220 9.66 11.89 -14.42
C LEU A 220 10.48 12.41 -15.61
N VAL A 221 9.97 13.43 -16.31
CA VAL A 221 10.68 14.06 -17.44
C VAL A 221 11.99 14.69 -16.97
N LYS A 222 12.01 15.38 -15.83
CA LYS A 222 13.25 15.95 -15.28
C LYS A 222 14.29 14.85 -14.99
N GLY A 223 13.90 13.80 -14.26
CA GLY A 223 14.80 12.69 -13.94
C GLY A 223 15.35 11.98 -15.18
N PHE A 224 14.55 11.87 -16.24
CA PHE A 224 14.99 11.31 -17.52
C PHE A 224 15.99 12.21 -18.26
N VAL A 225 15.83 13.54 -18.19
CA VAL A 225 16.81 14.50 -18.74
C VAL A 225 18.11 14.47 -17.92
N ASP A 226 18.03 14.50 -16.59
CA ASP A 226 19.20 14.39 -15.70
C ASP A 226 19.99 13.08 -15.95
N LEU A 227 19.28 11.98 -16.27
CA LEU A 227 19.87 10.70 -16.63
C LEU A 227 20.53 10.72 -18.01
N TRP A 228 19.88 11.32 -19.01
CA TRP A 228 20.45 11.48 -20.35
C TRP A 228 21.76 12.29 -20.32
N GLU A 229 21.79 13.39 -19.57
CA GLU A 229 22.94 14.29 -19.49
C GLU A 229 24.18 13.64 -18.83
N ARG A 230 24.00 12.63 -17.96
CA ARG A 230 25.14 11.91 -17.37
C ARG A 230 25.76 10.82 -18.27
N LEU A 231 25.08 10.43 -19.35
CA LEU A 231 25.49 9.29 -20.17
C LEU A 231 26.85 9.50 -20.85
N PRO A 232 27.67 8.44 -20.99
CA PRO A 232 28.80 8.45 -21.92
C PRO A 232 28.37 8.80 -23.34
N ALA A 233 29.22 9.49 -24.09
CA ALA A 233 28.93 9.89 -25.47
C ALA A 233 28.62 8.70 -26.40
N GLU A 234 29.23 7.55 -26.16
CA GLU A 234 28.94 6.28 -26.84
C GLU A 234 27.48 5.85 -26.64
N ALA A 235 27.00 5.83 -25.40
CA ALA A 235 25.60 5.53 -25.10
C ALA A 235 24.65 6.60 -25.68
N GLN A 236 24.99 7.89 -25.59
CA GLN A 236 24.19 8.95 -26.23
C GLN A 236 24.12 8.80 -27.76
N ALA A 237 25.17 8.28 -28.40
CA ALA A 237 25.16 7.97 -29.83
C ALA A 237 24.31 6.72 -30.13
N ALA A 238 24.43 5.67 -29.33
CA ALA A 238 23.69 4.40 -29.50
C ALA A 238 22.17 4.56 -29.30
N TYR A 239 21.74 5.30 -28.27
CA TYR A 239 20.33 5.64 -28.05
C TYR A 239 19.83 6.80 -28.94
N GLY A 240 20.76 7.56 -29.52
CA GLY A 240 20.52 8.71 -30.39
C GLY A 240 19.93 9.93 -29.67
N ARG A 241 20.15 11.14 -30.20
CA ARG A 241 19.42 12.36 -29.79
C ARG A 241 17.96 12.32 -30.30
N GLY A 242 17.17 11.43 -29.70
CA GLY A 242 15.77 11.17 -30.06
C GLY A 242 15.66 10.02 -31.07
N GLY A 243 14.98 8.95 -30.66
CA GLY A 243 14.74 7.80 -31.53
C GLY A 243 13.79 8.12 -32.69
N GLY A 244 14.19 7.69 -33.88
CA GLY A 244 13.39 7.66 -35.11
C GLY A 244 14.04 6.67 -36.07
N GLY A 245 13.28 5.66 -36.50
CA GLY A 245 13.79 4.61 -37.39
C GLY A 245 14.23 5.14 -38.76
N GLY A 246 15.03 4.34 -39.48
CA GLY A 246 15.69 4.77 -40.70
C GLY A 246 14.74 5.14 -41.85
N GLY A 247 15.19 6.07 -42.71
CA GLY A 247 14.53 6.34 -44.00
C GLY A 247 14.56 7.80 -44.49
N GLY A 248 15.72 8.28 -44.95
CA GLY A 248 15.84 9.29 -46.00
C GLY A 248 15.49 10.77 -45.71
N GLY A 249 16.27 11.67 -46.31
CA GLY A 249 15.83 13.03 -46.67
C GLY A 249 16.17 14.16 -45.69
N GLY A 250 16.98 15.12 -46.15
CA GLY A 250 17.47 16.26 -45.37
C GLY A 250 16.46 17.36 -45.02
N GLY A 251 16.94 18.34 -44.23
CA GLY A 251 16.20 19.55 -43.85
C GLY A 251 16.44 19.92 -42.38
N GLY A 252 17.09 21.06 -42.12
CA GLY A 252 17.47 21.48 -40.76
C GLY A 252 16.32 22.13 -39.96
N GLY A 253 16.46 22.19 -38.62
CA GLY A 253 15.49 22.92 -37.79
C GLY A 253 15.56 22.71 -36.27
N GLY A 254 16.61 23.24 -35.62
CA GLY A 254 16.64 23.57 -34.19
C GLY A 254 16.72 22.42 -33.15
N PRO A 255 17.15 22.69 -31.92
CA PRO A 255 17.24 21.68 -30.86
C PRO A 255 15.85 21.33 -30.32
N ARG A 256 15.30 20.19 -30.75
CA ARG A 256 14.04 19.67 -30.21
C ARG A 256 14.28 19.06 -28.83
N ARG A 257 13.42 19.40 -27.85
CA ARG A 257 13.41 18.76 -26.52
C ARG A 257 13.13 17.26 -26.65
N PRO A 258 13.71 16.39 -25.80
CA PRO A 258 13.55 14.95 -25.93
C PRO A 258 12.10 14.50 -25.70
N THR A 259 11.42 14.16 -26.79
CA THR A 259 10.05 13.58 -26.80
C THR A 259 10.01 12.12 -26.35
N ALA A 260 11.18 11.47 -26.20
CA ALA A 260 11.32 10.07 -25.84
C ALA A 260 10.61 9.69 -24.52
N ALA A 261 10.53 10.61 -23.56
CA ALA A 261 9.83 10.39 -22.28
C ALA A 261 8.32 10.08 -22.48
N THR A 262 7.71 10.53 -23.58
CA THR A 262 6.30 10.28 -23.93
C THR A 262 6.12 9.01 -24.76
N THR A 263 7.17 8.50 -25.40
CA THR A 263 7.11 7.26 -26.19
C THR A 263 7.35 6.02 -25.31
N TRP A 264 8.23 6.11 -24.32
CA TRP A 264 8.51 4.99 -23.40
C TRP A 264 7.33 4.63 -22.49
N THR A 265 6.44 5.58 -22.18
CA THR A 265 5.18 5.31 -21.46
C THR A 265 4.11 4.60 -22.32
N ASN A 266 4.33 4.50 -23.64
CA ASN A 266 3.41 3.90 -24.62
C ASN A 266 3.96 2.61 -25.26
N VAL A 267 5.00 1.98 -24.68
CA VAL A 267 5.51 0.69 -25.15
C VAL A 267 4.50 -0.41 -24.82
N SER A 268 3.67 -0.75 -25.80
CA SER A 268 2.78 -1.90 -25.75
C SER A 268 3.63 -3.20 -25.72
N PRO A 269 3.35 -4.16 -24.82
CA PRO A 269 4.19 -5.34 -24.67
C PRO A 269 4.10 -6.27 -25.89
N SER A 270 5.20 -6.36 -26.64
CA SER A 270 5.34 -7.35 -27.73
C SER A 270 5.44 -8.78 -27.15
N PRO A 271 4.77 -9.78 -27.74
CA PRO A 271 4.51 -11.04 -27.05
C PRO A 271 5.51 -12.15 -27.40
N HIS A 272 6.45 -12.49 -26.51
CA HIS A 272 7.13 -13.80 -26.59
C HIS A 272 7.39 -14.47 -25.22
N ARG A 273 6.90 -15.72 -25.11
CA ARG A 273 7.08 -16.73 -24.05
C ARG A 273 6.60 -16.31 -22.64
N THR A 274 5.51 -16.87 -22.12
CA THR A 274 5.43 -18.31 -21.81
C THR A 274 3.98 -18.83 -21.68
N ILE A 275 3.74 -19.97 -22.35
CA ILE A 275 2.71 -21.01 -22.18
C ILE A 275 1.46 -20.66 -21.32
N THR A 276 0.32 -20.53 -22.00
CA THR A 276 -1.03 -20.65 -21.45
C THR A 276 -1.52 -22.10 -21.47
N PRO A 277 -2.25 -22.59 -20.44
CA PRO A 277 -3.13 -23.74 -20.59
C PRO A 277 -4.44 -23.29 -21.26
N GLY A 278 -4.74 -23.80 -22.46
CA GLY A 278 -5.99 -23.51 -23.16
C GLY A 278 -5.87 -23.47 -24.68
N ASP A 279 -5.71 -24.64 -25.30
CA ASP A 279 -5.89 -24.79 -26.75
C ASP A 279 -7.40 -25.00 -27.05
N PRO A 280 -7.98 -24.46 -28.13
CA PRO A 280 -9.42 -24.21 -28.19
C PRO A 280 -10.23 -25.33 -28.86
N THR A 281 -11.08 -26.03 -28.11
CA THR A 281 -12.27 -26.66 -28.67
C THR A 281 -13.51 -26.49 -27.78
N SER A 282 -14.65 -26.30 -28.42
CA SER A 282 -16.02 -26.15 -27.88
C SER A 282 -16.42 -24.81 -27.22
N THR A 283 -17.21 -24.06 -27.99
CA THR A 283 -18.44 -23.35 -27.56
C THR A 283 -18.34 -22.19 -26.56
N GLY A 284 -18.03 -21.01 -27.11
CA GLY A 284 -19.00 -19.91 -27.27
C GLY A 284 -19.63 -19.27 -26.02
N LEU A 285 -19.29 -17.99 -25.81
CA LEU A 285 -20.22 -16.92 -25.40
C LEU A 285 -19.57 -15.54 -25.57
N ASN A 286 -19.94 -14.85 -26.64
CA ASN A 286 -19.85 -13.40 -26.83
C ASN A 286 -21.32 -12.87 -26.69
N PRO A 287 -21.64 -11.56 -26.68
CA PRO A 287 -20.87 -10.34 -26.37
C PRO A 287 -21.57 -9.45 -25.31
N PHE A 288 -20.99 -8.27 -25.05
CA PHE A 288 -21.62 -6.95 -24.84
C PHE A 288 -22.83 -6.71 -23.89
N CYS A 289 -22.70 -5.57 -23.20
CA CYS A 289 -23.73 -4.82 -22.50
C CYS A 289 -24.88 -4.31 -23.41
N PRO A 290 -26.15 -4.31 -22.96
CA PRO A 290 -27.21 -3.46 -23.49
C PRO A 290 -27.35 -2.13 -22.69
N PRO A 291 -27.68 -1.01 -23.34
CA PRO A 291 -27.67 0.31 -22.70
C PRO A 291 -28.91 0.57 -21.82
N ARG A 292 -28.75 1.34 -20.75
CA ARG A 292 -29.88 2.08 -20.14
C ARG A 292 -29.79 3.56 -20.50
N ARG A 293 -30.88 4.07 -21.09
CA ARG A 293 -31.17 5.50 -21.14
C ARG A 293 -31.17 6.07 -19.71
N GLN A 294 -30.60 7.25 -19.54
CA GLN A 294 -31.10 8.21 -18.57
C GLN A 294 -31.47 9.47 -19.35
N GLU A 295 -32.72 9.87 -19.21
CA GLU A 295 -33.26 11.08 -19.84
C GLU A 295 -32.89 12.30 -18.96
N HIS A 296 -32.57 13.42 -19.58
CA HIS A 296 -32.31 14.68 -18.89
C HIS A 296 -33.62 15.24 -18.31
N HIS A 297 -33.57 15.83 -17.11
CA HIS A 297 -33.90 17.26 -16.85
C HIS A 297 -33.72 17.60 -15.34
N PRO A 298 -33.69 18.90 -14.93
CA PRO A 298 -32.57 19.39 -14.11
C PRO A 298 -32.93 19.82 -12.68
N ALA A 299 -31.94 20.44 -12.03
CA ALA A 299 -31.94 20.89 -10.64
C ALA A 299 -33.02 21.93 -10.27
N ALA A 300 -33.39 21.94 -8.99
CA ALA A 300 -34.04 23.05 -8.30
C ALA A 300 -33.31 23.34 -6.96
N SER A 301 -33.29 24.61 -6.59
CA SER A 301 -32.57 25.19 -5.44
C SER A 301 -33.42 25.18 -4.14
N PRO A 302 -32.87 25.53 -2.96
CA PRO A 302 -33.52 25.26 -1.67
C PRO A 302 -34.45 26.39 -1.18
N GLU A 303 -35.47 26.03 -0.40
CA GLU A 303 -36.35 26.96 0.31
C GLU A 303 -36.67 26.48 1.75
N GLN A 304 -37.34 27.31 2.55
CA GLN A 304 -37.11 27.41 4.00
C GLN A 304 -38.28 26.93 4.90
N LEU A 305 -37.92 26.28 6.03
CA LEU A 305 -38.62 26.33 7.35
C LEU A 305 -40.09 25.79 7.42
N PRO A 306 -40.77 25.68 8.59
CA PRO A 306 -40.43 26.06 9.98
C PRO A 306 -40.52 24.89 11.01
N PRO A 307 -40.39 25.11 12.35
CA PRO A 307 -40.20 24.04 13.34
C PRO A 307 -41.47 23.60 14.09
N VAL A 308 -41.38 22.46 14.81
CA VAL A 308 -42.34 22.05 15.85
C VAL A 308 -41.56 21.59 17.10
N ALA A 309 -42.05 21.94 18.29
CA ALA A 309 -41.33 21.82 19.56
C ALA A 309 -42.13 21.04 20.64
N CYS A 310 -41.46 20.78 21.78
CA CYS A 310 -42.02 20.39 23.09
C CYS A 310 -42.60 18.95 23.19
N HIS A 311 -41.95 18.00 23.90
CA HIS A 311 -41.86 17.82 25.38
C HIS A 311 -42.95 16.87 25.92
N PRO A 312 -42.84 16.33 27.17
CA PRO A 312 -41.71 15.62 27.75
C PRO A 312 -42.17 14.29 28.42
N CYS A 313 -41.25 13.50 29.01
CA CYS A 313 -41.64 12.62 30.12
C CYS A 313 -40.49 12.39 31.12
N HIS A 314 -40.81 12.60 32.40
CA HIS A 314 -40.01 12.33 33.60
C HIS A 314 -39.68 10.83 33.74
N ASP A 315 -38.71 10.27 34.49
CA ASP A 315 -37.72 10.68 35.52
C ASP A 315 -37.79 9.61 36.63
N THR A 316 -36.68 8.94 37.00
CA THR A 316 -36.38 8.49 38.39
C THR A 316 -35.05 7.71 38.53
N ARG A 317 -34.04 8.42 39.04
CA ARG A 317 -33.14 8.12 40.18
C ARG A 317 -32.54 6.71 40.50
N ALA A 318 -31.31 6.81 41.05
CA ALA A 318 -30.60 5.94 42.01
C ALA A 318 -29.94 4.64 41.48
N ALA A 319 -28.90 4.04 42.10
CA ALA A 319 -27.69 4.48 42.82
C ALA A 319 -27.00 3.21 43.41
N VAL A 320 -25.78 2.90 42.96
CA VAL A 320 -24.59 2.32 43.67
C VAL A 320 -24.85 1.62 45.04
N PRO A 321 -24.41 0.35 45.30
CA PRO A 321 -22.98 0.08 45.53
C PRO A 321 -22.36 -1.33 45.22
N LEU A 322 -21.01 -1.35 45.25
CA LEU A 322 -20.06 -2.49 45.37
C LEU A 322 -19.66 -2.67 46.87
N PRO A 323 -18.68 -3.53 47.30
CA PRO A 323 -17.84 -4.53 46.62
C PRO A 323 -18.11 -5.95 47.20
N PRO A 324 -17.23 -6.80 47.80
CA PRO A 324 -15.76 -6.80 48.06
C PRO A 324 -14.96 -7.85 47.22
N GLN A 325 -13.64 -7.86 47.42
CA GLN A 325 -12.71 -8.98 47.14
C GLN A 325 -12.04 -9.44 48.45
N PRO A 326 -11.37 -10.61 48.49
CA PRO A 326 -10.32 -10.91 49.45
C PRO A 326 -8.90 -10.90 48.85
N LEU A 327 -7.94 -10.29 49.57
CA LEU A 327 -6.50 -10.35 49.29
C LEU A 327 -5.85 -11.66 49.81
N ARG A 328 -4.74 -12.08 49.17
CA ARG A 328 -3.44 -12.42 49.82
C ARG A 328 -2.33 -12.51 48.73
N ARG A 329 -1.19 -11.81 48.91
CA ARG A 329 0.12 -12.35 49.39
C ARG A 329 0.51 -13.66 48.68
N GLY A 330 1.67 -13.83 48.04
CA GLY A 330 2.94 -13.09 48.06
C GLY A 330 4.09 -14.11 47.93
N LEU A 331 5.35 -13.66 47.70
CA LEU A 331 6.54 -14.51 47.40
C LEU A 331 6.48 -15.15 45.98
N GLY A 332 7.56 -15.29 45.19
CA GLY A 332 8.93 -14.78 45.30
C GLY A 332 9.79 -15.31 44.13
N CYS A 333 10.63 -14.45 43.53
CA CYS A 333 11.84 -14.87 42.80
C CYS A 333 13.02 -14.94 43.81
N PRO A 334 14.18 -15.57 43.54
CA PRO A 334 14.78 -15.81 42.21
C PRO A 334 15.52 -17.18 42.01
N ALA A 335 15.94 -17.46 40.76
CA ALA A 335 17.20 -18.14 40.36
C ALA A 335 17.14 -18.46 38.85
N HIS A 336 17.98 -17.88 37.99
CA HIS A 336 19.31 -18.40 37.63
C HIS A 336 19.35 -19.89 37.24
N LEU A 337 19.27 -20.17 35.93
CA LEU A 337 19.93 -21.33 35.32
C LEU A 337 20.33 -21.00 33.86
N ARG A 338 21.65 -20.86 33.74
CA ARG A 338 22.56 -20.95 32.59
C ARG A 338 22.01 -21.47 31.26
N ALA A 339 22.37 -20.74 30.19
CA ALA A 339 22.43 -21.28 28.84
C ALA A 339 23.63 -22.23 28.65
N PRO A 340 23.57 -23.19 27.70
CA PRO A 340 24.73 -23.73 27.02
C PRO A 340 24.98 -23.00 25.71
N GLN A 341 26.22 -22.58 25.48
CA GLN A 341 26.72 -22.21 24.15
C GLN A 341 26.83 -23.47 23.28
N LEU A 342 26.53 -23.36 21.99
CA LEU A 342 27.02 -24.27 20.96
C LEU A 342 27.35 -23.49 19.68
N LEU A 343 28.23 -24.07 18.87
CA LEU A 343 29.18 -23.37 17.99
C LEU A 343 28.62 -22.97 16.60
N PRO A 344 29.31 -22.07 15.87
CA PRO A 344 28.83 -21.49 14.62
C PRO A 344 29.20 -22.33 13.39
N GLY A 345 28.52 -22.03 12.27
CA GLY A 345 29.01 -22.34 10.93
C GLY A 345 28.05 -23.16 10.07
N LEU A 346 27.43 -22.51 9.09
CA LEU A 346 27.72 -22.80 7.68
C LEU A 346 27.32 -21.60 6.83
N ALA A 347 28.20 -21.22 5.90
CA ALA A 347 27.92 -20.23 4.86
C ALA A 347 27.95 -20.94 3.50
N VAL A 348 26.96 -20.63 2.66
CA VAL A 348 27.06 -20.48 1.20
C VAL A 348 26.09 -19.36 0.82
#